data_AF-W9KK10-F1
#
_entry.id   AF-W9KK10-F1
#
_cell.length_a   1.000
_cell.length_b   1.000
_cell.length_c   1.000
_cell.angle_alpha   90.00
_cell.angle_beta   90.00
_cell.angle_gamma   90.00
#
_symmetry.space_group_name_H-M   'P 1'
#
loop_
_entity.id
_entity.type
_entity.pdbx_description
1 polymer ?
#
loop_
_entity_poly.entity_id
_entity_poly.type
_entity_poly.pdbx_seq_one_letter_code
_entity_poly.pdbx_strand_id
1 'polypeptide(L)'
;MIGFAIHGASDAWFSIKKMYWPDGGKVTKDGILSGGEPIHPLTDLIYQDQESPGMSTAAEMAVLHQERDEIRNAFAKSWKK
;
A
#
# COMPACT_ATOMS: atom_id res chain seq x y z
N MET A 1 -22.59 -18.53 5.49
CA MET A 1 -21.21 -18.63 4.97
C MET A 1 -20.29 -18.13 6.08
N ILE A 2 -19.49 -19.00 6.71
CA ILE A 2 -18.49 -18.54 7.69
C ILE A 2 -17.41 -17.84 6.87
N GLY A 3 -17.37 -16.51 6.92
CA GLY A 3 -16.39 -15.72 6.17
C GLY A 3 -14.99 -16.04 6.68
N PHE A 4 -14.10 -16.47 5.79
CA PHE A 4 -12.67 -16.59 6.07
C PHE A 4 -12.08 -15.18 6.11
N ALA A 5 -12.11 -14.55 7.28
CA ALA A 5 -11.49 -13.26 7.52
C ALA A 5 -10.08 -13.48 8.10
N ILE A 6 -9.07 -13.25 7.26
CA ILE A 6 -7.66 -13.23 7.70
C ILE A 6 -7.46 -11.99 8.57
N HIS A 7 -6.99 -12.19 9.80
CA HIS A 7 -6.73 -11.10 10.74
C HIS A 7 -5.80 -10.03 10.13
N GLY A 8 -6.27 -8.78 10.10
CA GLY A 8 -5.49 -7.62 9.64
C GLY A 8 -5.22 -7.56 8.13
N ALA A 9 -5.87 -8.36 7.30
CA ALA A 9 -5.56 -8.42 5.86
C ALA A 9 -5.82 -7.11 5.10
N SER A 10 -6.92 -6.40 5.42
CA SER A 10 -7.23 -5.11 4.81
C SER A 10 -6.17 -4.06 5.13
N ASP A 11 -5.80 -3.96 6.41
CA ASP A 11 -4.79 -3.01 6.90
C ASP A 11 -3.42 -3.34 6.32
N ALA A 12 -3.05 -4.62 6.27
CA ALA A 12 -1.80 -5.06 5.64
C ALA A 12 -1.74 -4.67 4.16
N TRP A 13 -2.84 -4.85 3.42
CA TRP A 13 -2.91 -4.50 2.01
C TRP A 13 -2.80 -2.99 1.78
N PHE A 14 -3.43 -2.20 2.64
CA PHE A 14 -3.32 -0.74 2.58
C PHE A 14 -1.89 -0.27 2.86
N SER A 15 -1.26 -0.73 3.94
CA SER A 15 0.10 -0.33 4.30
C SER A 15 1.11 -0.73 3.22
N ILE A 16 1.02 -1.96 2.68
CA ILE A 16 1.95 -2.46 1.65
C ILE A 16 1.96 -1.56 0.42
N LYS A 17 0.79 -1.15 -0.06
CA LYS A 17 0.70 -0.27 -1.22
C LYS A 17 1.45 1.05 -0.94
N LYS A 18 1.21 1.69 0.22
CA LYS A 18 1.88 2.95 0.61
C LYS A 18 3.40 2.82 0.69
N MET A 19 3.89 1.69 1.20
CA MET A 19 5.33 1.46 1.29
C MET A 19 5.99 1.18 -0.07
N TYR A 20 5.25 0.60 -1.02
CA TYR A 20 5.76 0.30 -2.36
C TYR A 20 5.92 1.57 -3.20
N TRP A 21 5.06 2.57 -3.00
CA TRP A 21 5.14 3.88 -3.67
C TRP A 21 5.17 5.03 -2.68
N PRO A 22 6.33 5.32 -2.07
CA PRO A 22 6.47 6.45 -1.17
C PRO A 22 6.21 7.80 -1.87
N ASP A 23 6.33 7.87 -3.20
CA ASP A 23 6.02 9.03 -4.03
C ASP A 23 4.54 9.12 -4.43
N GLY A 24 3.70 8.23 -3.92
CA GLY A 24 2.29 8.12 -4.30
C GLY A 24 2.06 7.71 -5.76
N GLY A 25 3.05 7.07 -6.38
CA GLY A 25 2.99 6.63 -7.78
C GLY A 25 3.22 7.74 -8.80
N LYS A 26 3.59 8.95 -8.35
CA LYS A 26 3.80 10.12 -9.21
C LYS A 26 4.86 9.87 -10.29
N VAL A 27 6.02 9.35 -9.92
CA VAL A 27 7.14 9.12 -10.86
C VAL A 27 6.71 8.17 -11.97
N THR A 28 5.96 7.13 -11.61
CA THR A 28 5.46 6.16 -12.60
C THR A 28 4.38 6.77 -13.50
N LYS A 29 3.42 7.52 -12.94
CA LYS A 29 2.39 8.23 -13.73
C LYS A 29 3.02 9.23 -14.70
N ASP A 30 3.96 10.05 -14.22
CA ASP A 30 4.68 11.02 -15.04
C ASP A 30 5.45 10.32 -16.17
N GLY A 31 6.07 9.18 -15.89
CA GLY A 31 6.74 8.35 -16.89
C GLY A 31 5.80 7.86 -18.00
N ILE A 32 4.64 7.30 -17.65
CA ILE A 32 3.63 6.84 -18.62
C ILE A 32 3.16 8.00 -19.49
N LEU A 33 2.76 9.11 -18.87
CA LEU A 33 2.24 10.28 -19.57
C LEU A 33 3.30 10.93 -20.48
N SER A 34 4.57 10.95 -20.04
CA SER A 34 5.67 11.49 -20.86
C SER A 34 5.92 10.70 -22.14
N GLY A 35 5.54 9.42 -22.17
CA GLY A 35 5.60 8.57 -23.36
C GLY A 35 4.44 8.78 -24.33
N GLY A 36 3.43 9.58 -23.97
CA GLY A 36 2.22 9.79 -24.77
C GLY A 36 1.15 8.71 -24.61
N GLU A 37 1.39 7.72 -23.74
CA GLU A 37 0.42 6.68 -23.40
C GLU A 37 -0.60 7.22 -22.38
N PRO A 38 -1.88 6.85 -22.49
CA PRO A 38 -2.87 7.19 -21.47
C PRO A 38 -2.69 6.33 -20.21
N ILE A 39 -3.20 6.82 -19.09
CA ILE A 39 -3.39 5.97 -17.91
C ILE A 39 -4.62 5.09 -18.14
N HIS A 40 -4.45 3.77 -18.05
CA HIS A 40 -5.54 2.81 -18.18
C HIS A 40 -6.29 2.57 -16.86
N PRO A 41 -7.56 2.11 -16.89
CA PRO A 41 -8.38 1.95 -15.69
C PRO A 41 -7.76 1.06 -14.60
N LEU A 42 -7.04 0.00 -14.99
CA LEU A 42 -6.36 -0.87 -14.01
C LEU A 42 -5.24 -0.10 -13.31
N THR A 43 -4.49 0.72 -14.04
CA THR A 43 -3.43 1.55 -13.48
C THR A 43 -4.00 2.54 -12.48
N ASP A 44 -5.10 3.23 -12.81
CA ASP A 44 -5.80 4.12 -11.88
C ASP A 44 -6.29 3.39 -10.63
N LEU A 45 -6.89 2.20 -10.78
CA LEU A 45 -7.36 1.40 -9.66
C LEU A 45 -6.24 1.03 -8.68
N ILE A 46 -5.04 0.72 -9.19
CA ILE A 46 -3.90 0.37 -8.33
C ILE A 46 -3.41 1.62 -7.58
N TYR A 47 -3.50 2.81 -8.18
CA TYR A 47 -3.10 4.07 -7.57
C TYR A 47 -4.13 4.72 -6.64
N GLN A 48 -5.41 4.32 -6.69
CA GLN A 48 -6.49 5.05 -6.02
C GLN A 48 -6.26 5.28 -4.52
N ASP A 49 -5.59 4.33 -3.85
CA ASP A 49 -5.31 4.39 -2.40
C ASP A 49 -3.93 4.99 -2.08
N GLN A 50 -3.24 5.48 -3.11
CA GLN A 50 -1.82 5.82 -3.11
C GLN A 50 -1.57 7.28 -3.43
N GLU A 51 -2.59 8.06 -3.74
CA GLU A 51 -2.43 9.50 -3.96
C GLU A 51 -2.00 10.18 -2.66
N SER A 52 -0.69 10.36 -2.55
CA SER A 52 -0.04 11.18 -1.55
C SER A 52 0.23 12.56 -2.16
N PRO A 53 0.12 13.66 -1.40
CA PRO A 53 0.49 14.99 -1.89
C PRO A 53 1.97 15.12 -2.24
N GLY A 54 2.80 14.12 -1.91
CA GLY A 54 4.22 14.07 -2.30
C GLY A 54 4.96 12.86 -1.75
N MET A 55 6.28 12.91 -1.87
CA MET A 55 7.18 11.88 -1.36
C MET A 55 7.10 11.77 0.17
N SER A 56 6.83 10.56 0.67
CA SER A 56 6.91 10.25 2.10
C SER A 56 8.33 10.43 2.61
N THR A 57 8.44 11.02 3.79
CA THR A 57 9.67 11.14 4.54
C THR A 57 10.11 9.79 5.11
N ALA A 58 11.40 9.68 5.45
CA ALA A 58 11.92 8.48 6.11
C ALA A 58 11.20 8.19 7.45
N ALA A 59 10.78 9.23 8.19
CA ALA A 59 10.06 9.08 9.44
C ALA A 59 8.66 8.50 9.23
N GLU A 60 7.90 8.99 8.24
CA GLU A 60 6.59 8.45 7.89
C GLU A 60 6.70 6.99 7.42
N MET A 61 7.72 6.67 6.63
CA MET A 61 8.00 5.30 6.21
C MET A 61 8.36 4.39 7.39
N ALA A 62 9.08 4.88 8.39
CA ALA A 62 9.39 4.11 9.60
C ALA A 62 8.12 3.76 10.40
N VAL A 63 7.17 4.69 10.51
CA VAL A 63 5.87 4.44 11.15
C VAL A 63 5.08 3.37 10.39
N LEU A 64 4.98 3.47 9.06
CA LEU A 64 4.31 2.45 8.24
C LEU A 64 4.96 1.06 8.37
N HIS A 65 6.29 1.01 8.47
CA HIS A 65 7.01 -0.24 8.73
C HIS A 65 6.67 -0.85 10.10
N GLN A 66 6.60 -0.01 11.14
CA GLN A 66 6.22 -0.45 12.47
C GLN A 66 4.79 -1.02 12.47
N GLU A 67 3.82 -0.30 11.91
CA GLU A 67 2.41 -0.75 11.83
C GLU A 67 2.29 -2.09 11.11
N ARG A 68 3.00 -2.25 9.98
CA ARG A 68 3.07 -3.51 9.25
C ARG A 68 3.58 -4.66 10.13
N ASP A 69 4.62 -4.40 10.91
CA ASP A 69 5.24 -5.43 11.75
C ASP A 69 4.34 -5.79 12.94
N GLU A 70 3.59 -4.83 13.49
CA GLU A 70 2.53 -5.07 14.48
C GLU A 70 1.43 -5.98 13.92
N ILE A 71 0.95 -5.71 12.69
CA ILE A 71 -0.05 -6.56 12.00
C ILE A 71 0.49 -7.98 11.81
N ARG A 72 1.74 -8.12 11.32
CA ARG A 72 2.38 -9.45 11.12
C ARG A 72 2.50 -10.22 12.42
N ASN A 73 2.88 -9.55 13.50
CA ASN A 73 2.97 -10.15 14.83
C ASN A 73 1.59 -10.60 15.35
N ALA A 74 0.56 -9.78 15.20
CA ALA A 74 -0.80 -10.11 15.60
C ALA A 74 -1.35 -11.29 14.78
N PHE A 75 -1.13 -11.28 13.46
CA PHE A 75 -1.47 -12.37 12.57
C PHE A 75 -0.79 -13.68 12.98
N ALA A 76 0.53 -13.68 13.22
CA ALA A 76 1.27 -14.86 13.66
C ALA A 76 0.77 -15.40 15.02
N LYS A 77 0.40 -14.51 15.96
CA LYS A 77 -0.21 -14.90 17.25
C LYS A 77 -1.57 -15.56 17.06
N SER A 78 -2.39 -15.07 16.14
CA SER A 78 -3.73 -15.64 15.88
C SER A 78 -3.69 -17.09 15.37
N TRP A 79 -2.56 -17.55 14.84
CA TRP A 79 -2.34 -18.93 14.38
C TRP A 79 -1.96 -19.90 15.51
N LYS A 80 -1.47 -19.37 16.63
CA LYS A 80 -1.20 -20.14 17.85
C LYS A 80 -2.47 -20.20 18.69
N LYS A 81 -3.43 -21.02 18.27
CA LYS A 81 -4.52 -21.47 19.14
C LYS A 81 -4.04 -22.56 20.06
#